data_AF-A0A2N3C6J8-F1
#
_entry.id   AF-A0A2N3C6J8-F1
#
_cell.length_a   1.000
_cell.length_b   1.000
_cell.length_c   1.000
_cell.angle_alpha   90.00
_cell.angle_beta   90.00
_cell.angle_gamma   90.00
#
_symmetry.space_group_name_H-M   'P 1'
#
loop_
_entity.id
_entity.type
_entity.pdbx_description
1 polymer ?
#
loop_
_entity_poly.entity_id
_entity_poly.type
_entity_poly.pdbx_seq_one_letter_code
_entity_poly.pdbx_strand_id
1 'polypeptide(L)' 'MPKTLRLTRRFPAAISEDAHRALRRFCHTHGLSADMALTFLLSEHERIVAEDRLLHRLRAFV' A
#
# COMPACT_ATOMS: atom_id res chain seq x y z
N MET A 1 -7.70 -19.33 -7.69
CA MET A 1 -7.10 -18.91 -6.41
C MET A 1 -6.15 -17.77 -6.70
N PRO A 2 -6.21 -16.63 -5.98
CA PRO A 2 -5.21 -15.58 -6.18
C PRO A 2 -3.83 -16.23 -5.97
N LYS A 3 -2.88 -15.95 -6.85
CA LYS A 3 -1.50 -16.46 -6.72
C LYS A 3 -1.05 -16.21 -5.29
N THR A 4 -0.74 -17.27 -4.56
CA THR A 4 -0.18 -17.15 -3.20
C THR A 4 1.13 -16.38 -3.34
N LEU A 5 1.11 -15.08 -3.01
CA LEU A 5 2.29 -14.23 -3.13
C LEU A 5 3.31 -14.70 -2.10
N ARG A 6 4.52 -15.04 -2.56
CA ARG A 6 5.64 -15.35 -1.67
C ARG A 6 6.30 -14.05 -1.24
N LEU A 7 6.09 -13.66 0.02
CA LEU A 7 6.79 -12.51 0.61
C LEU A 7 8.25 -12.90 0.89
N THR A 8 9.20 -12.25 0.21
CA THR A 8 10.64 -12.61 0.27
C THR A 8 11.53 -11.57 0.95
N ARG A 9 10.97 -10.42 1.34
CA ARG A 9 11.70 -9.29 1.92
C ARG A 9 10.92 -8.69 3.08
N ARG A 10 11.65 -8.23 4.10
CA ARG A 10 11.13 -7.37 5.17
C ARG A 10 11.44 -5.92 4.79
N PHE A 11 10.49 -5.02 5.03
CA PHE A 11 10.61 -3.61 4.68
C PHE A 11 10.50 -2.74 5.96
N PRO A 12 11.64 -2.36 6.56
CA PRO A 12 11.63 -1.46 7.71
C PRO A 12 11.37 -0.03 7.23
N ALA A 13 10.24 0.56 7.63
CA ALA A 13 9.89 1.93 7.29
C ALA A 13 9.26 2.67 8.47
N ALA A 14 9.62 3.93 8.63
CA ALA A 14 8.89 4.87 9.48
C ALA A 14 7.74 5.48 8.67
N ILE A 15 6.55 5.56 9.26
CA ILE A 15 5.35 6.15 8.66
C ILE A 15 4.68 7.08 9.68
N SER A 16 3.89 8.05 9.21
CA SER A 16 3.09 8.88 10.11
C SER A 16 2.01 8.05 10.82
N GLU A 17 1.56 8.52 11.97
CA GLU A 17 0.49 7.88 12.74
C GLU A 17 -0.81 7.75 11.92
N ASP A 18 -1.15 8.76 11.12
CA ASP A 18 -2.33 8.73 10.26
C ASP A 18 -2.23 7.65 9.18
N ALA A 19 -1.06 7.52 8.55
CA ALA A 19 -0.79 6.45 7.59
C ALA A 19 -0.87 5.07 8.27
N HIS A 20 -0.34 4.94 9.49
CA HIS A 20 -0.43 3.69 10.26
C HIS A 20 -1.89 3.31 10.55
N ARG A 21 -2.72 4.28 11.00
CA ARG A 21 -4.15 4.06 11.25
C ARG A 21 -4.91 3.69 9.97
N ALA A 22 -4.60 4.34 8.85
CA ALA A 22 -5.19 4.00 7.56
C ALA A 22 -4.84 2.58 7.13
N LEU A 23 -3.57 2.16 7.27
CA LEU A 23 -3.13 0.80 6.97
C LEU A 23 -3.86 -0.23 7.85
N ARG A 24 -3.97 0.01 9.16
CA ARG A 24 -4.68 -0.91 10.06
C ARG A 24 -6.16 -1.06 9.69
N ARG A 25 -6.84 0.05 9.37
CA ARG A 25 -8.24 0.01 8.91
C ARG A 25 -8.38 -0.80 7.61
N PHE A 26 -7.52 -0.54 6.63
CA PHE A 26 -7.51 -1.27 5.37
C PHE A 26 -7.31 -2.78 5.58
N CYS A 27 -6.34 -3.15 6.41
CA CYS A 27 -6.08 -4.54 6.78
C CYS A 27 -7.31 -5.21 7.42
N HIS A 28 -7.95 -4.53 8.37
CA HIS A 28 -9.14 -5.04 9.05
C HIS A 28 -10.31 -5.24 8.10
N THR A 29 -10.61 -4.24 7.26
CA THR A 29 -11.73 -4.27 6.32
C THR A 29 -11.60 -5.40 5.29
N HIS A 30 -10.38 -5.72 4.86
CA HIS A 30 -10.14 -6.69 3.79
C HIS A 30 -9.57 -8.04 4.28
N GLY A 31 -9.41 -8.23 5.59
CA GLY A 31 -8.84 -9.46 6.16
C GLY A 31 -7.39 -9.70 5.72
N LEU A 32 -6.61 -8.64 5.51
CA LEU A 32 -5.23 -8.72 5.03
C LEU A 32 -4.24 -8.50 6.18
N SER A 33 -3.07 -9.12 6.09
CA SER A 33 -1.92 -8.71 6.89
C SER A 33 -1.32 -7.42 6.34
N ALA A 34 -0.59 -6.68 7.17
CA ALA A 34 0.07 -5.44 6.77
C ALA A 34 1.03 -5.66 5.58
N ASP A 35 1.83 -6.73 5.61
CA ASP A 35 2.76 -7.06 4.53
C ASP A 35 2.01 -7.33 3.20
N MET A 36 0.87 -8.02 3.26
CA MET A 36 0.04 -8.28 2.08
C MET A 36 -0.63 -7.02 1.55
N ALA A 37 -1.14 -6.16 2.44
CA ALA A 37 -1.74 -4.89 2.06
C ALA A 37 -0.72 -3.97 1.36
N LEU A 38 0.48 -3.83 1.92
CA LEU A 38 1.56 -3.07 1.29
C LEU A 38 1.99 -3.68 -0.06
N THR A 39 2.12 -5.01 -0.12
CA THR A 39 2.45 -5.71 -1.37
C THR A 39 1.40 -5.44 -2.44
N PHE A 40 0.11 -5.52 -2.09
CA PHE A 40 -1.00 -5.23 -3.01
C PHE A 40 -0.95 -3.78 -3.50
N LEU A 41 -0.88 -2.82 -2.58
CA LEU A 41 -0.87 -1.40 -2.91
C LEU A 41 0.27 -1.04 -3.85
N LEU A 42 1.46 -1.59 -3.64
CA LEU A 42 2.62 -1.35 -4.50
C LEU A 42 2.53 -2.08 -5.85
N SER A 43 2.01 -3.31 -5.86
CA SER A 43 1.91 -4.12 -7.08
C SER A 43 0.83 -3.61 -8.04
N GLU A 44 -0.22 -2.99 -7.50
CA GLU A 44 -1.39 -2.58 -8.27
C GLU A 44 -1.48 -1.04 -8.41
N HIS A 45 -0.50 -0.28 -7.93
CA HIS A 45 -0.59 1.18 -7.87
C HIS A 45 -0.85 1.84 -9.24
N GLU A 46 -0.19 1.37 -10.31
CA GLU A 46 -0.40 1.90 -11.68
C GLU A 46 -1.82 1.64 -12.19
N ARG A 47 -2.45 0.54 -11.74
CA ARG A 47 -3.84 0.22 -12.10
C ARG A 47 -4.86 0.94 -11.22
N ILE A 48 -4.50 1.25 -9.98
CA ILE A 48 -5.38 1.95 -9.02
C ILE A 48 -5.34 3.47 -9.24
N VAL A 49 -4.19 4.02 -9.65
CA VAL A 49 -3.98 5.46 -9.73
C VAL A 49 -3.93 5.90 -11.19
N ALA A 50 -4.75 6.90 -11.54
CA ALA A 50 -4.61 7.60 -12.82
C ALA A 50 -3.28 8.37 -12.83
N GLU A 51 -2.43 8.12 -13.83
CA GLU A 51 -1.04 8.61 -13.92
C GLU A 51 -0.93 10.13 -13.72
N ASP A 52 -1.79 10.92 -14.37
CA ASP A 52 -1.84 12.39 -14.23
C ASP A 52 -2.12 12.85 -12.80
N ARG A 53 -2.96 12.12 -12.06
CA ARG A 53 -3.28 12.44 -10.65
C ARG A 53 -2.15 12.05 -9.71
N LEU A 54 -1.42 10.99 -10.03
CA LEU A 54 -0.29 10.53 -9.21
C LEU A 54 0.81 11.59 -9.18
N LEU A 55 1.26 12.04 -10.35
CA LEU A 55 2.35 13.01 -10.47
C LEU A 55 2.04 14.33 -9.75
N HIS A 56 0.81 14.83 -9.92
CA HIS A 56 0.37 16.04 -9.22
C HIS A 56 0.40 15.87 -7.69
N ARG A 57 -0.11 14.74 -7.18
CA ARG A 57 -0.14 14.48 -5.73
C ARG A 57 1.23 14.22 -5.13
N LEU A 58 2.14 13.58 -5.88
CA LEU A 58 3.53 13.38 -5.42
C LEU A 58 4.26 14.70 -5.23
N ARG A 59 4.10 15.65 -6.15
CA ARG A 59 4.70 16.99 -6.01
C ARG A 59 4.18 17.78 -4.80
N ALA A 60 2.95 17.53 -4.39
CA ALA A 60 2.37 18.16 -3.21
C ALA A 60 2.74 17.46 -1.89
N PHE A 61 3.28 16.25 -1.95
CA PHE A 61 3.61 15.43 -0.79
C PHE A 61 5.08 15.57 -0.35
N VAL A 62 6.00 15.76 -1.30
CA VAL A 62 7.43 16.03 -1.07
C VAL A 62 7.63 17.52 -0.83
#